data_AF-A0A4Q3YNU1-F1
#
_entry.id   AF-A0A4Q3YNU1-F1
#
_cell.length_a   1.000
_cell.length_b   1.000
_cell.length_c   1.000
_cell.angle_alpha   90.00
_cell.angle_beta   90.00
_cell.angle_gamma   90.00
#
_symmetry.space_group_name_H-M   'P 1'
#
loop_
_entity.id
_entity.type
_entity.pdbx_description
1 polymer ?
#
loop_
_entity_poly.entity_id
_entity_poly.type
_entity_poly.pdbx_seq_one_letter_code
_entity_poly.pdbx_strand_id
1 'polypeptide(L)'
;METISAREARRIALAAQGFAERRPDAPGKRHLLKTVDRLGVLQIDSVNVVSRTHYLPLFSRLGAYPRPLLEEIAWGKRPRVGA
;
A
#
# COMPACT_ATOMS: atom_id res chain seq x y z
N MET A 1 23.14 0.95 -25.63
CA MET A 1 21.96 0.58 -24.82
C MET A 1 22.49 0.18 -23.46
N GLU A 2 22.13 0.90 -22.41
CA GLU A 2 22.54 0.49 -21.05
C GLU A 2 21.75 -0.78 -20.66
N THR A 3 22.43 -1.74 -20.05
CA THR A 3 21.85 -3.00 -19.59
C THR A 3 22.06 -3.13 -18.09
N ILE A 4 21.07 -3.72 -17.41
CA ILE A 4 21.13 -4.03 -15.98
C ILE A 4 20.94 -5.52 -15.78
N SER A 5 21.57 -6.07 -14.74
CA SER A 5 21.37 -7.47 -14.36
C SER A 5 19.95 -7.69 -13.84
N ALA A 6 19.48 -8.94 -13.90
CA ALA A 6 18.19 -9.32 -13.31
C ALA A 6 18.12 -9.00 -11.80
N ARG A 7 19.25 -9.02 -11.09
CA ARG A 7 19.33 -8.67 -9.66
C ARG A 7 19.07 -7.18 -9.43
N GLU A 8 19.65 -6.32 -10.28
CA GLU A 8 19.45 -4.88 -10.22
C GLU A 8 18.02 -4.50 -10.58
N ALA A 9 17.49 -5.04 -11.68
CA ALA A 9 16.10 -4.85 -12.08
C ALA A 9 15.12 -5.20 -10.96
N ARG A 10 15.36 -6.33 -10.26
CA ARG A 10 14.51 -6.77 -9.14
C ARG A 10 14.56 -5.82 -7.95
N ARG A 11 15.75 -5.29 -7.62
CA ARG A 11 15.91 -4.29 -6.54
C ARG A 11 15.21 -2.98 -6.90
N ILE A 12 15.35 -2.53 -8.14
CA ILE A 12 14.66 -1.33 -8.65
C ILE A 12 13.15 -1.50 -8.54
N ALA A 13 12.62 -2.63 -9.01
CA ALA A 13 11.18 -2.92 -8.94
C ALA A 13 10.66 -2.95 -7.49
N LEU A 14 11.38 -3.62 -6.57
CA LEU A 14 11.00 -3.66 -5.16
C LEU A 14 11.07 -2.27 -4.49
N ALA A 15 12.11 -1.50 -4.78
CA ALA A 15 12.27 -0.15 -4.25
C ALA A 15 11.16 0.79 -4.77
N ALA A 16 10.84 0.73 -6.07
CA ALA A 16 9.76 1.50 -6.68
C ALA A 16 8.40 1.20 -6.05
N GLN A 17 8.18 -0.04 -5.62
CA GLN A 17 6.97 -0.44 -4.89
C GLN A 17 6.98 -0.04 -3.40
N GLY A 18 8.05 0.60 -2.90
CA GLY A 18 8.15 1.11 -1.54
C GLY A 18 8.74 0.13 -0.52
N PHE A 19 9.29 -1.02 -0.94
CA PHE A 19 9.89 -1.99 0.00
C PHE A 19 11.23 -1.55 0.58
N ALA A 20 11.86 -0.52 0.00
CA ALA A 20 13.11 0.04 0.50
C ALA A 20 12.91 1.16 1.54
N GLU A 21 11.67 1.60 1.79
CA GLU A 21 11.39 2.64 2.79
C GLU A 21 11.37 2.08 4.21
N ARG A 22 11.88 2.86 5.17
CA ARG A 22 11.72 2.53 6.60
C ARG A 22 10.24 2.56 6.97
N ARG A 23 9.78 1.54 7.69
CA ARG A 23 8.42 1.50 8.24
C ARG A 23 8.24 2.62 9.27
N PRO A 24 7.11 3.35 9.25
CA PRO A 24 6.81 4.32 10.29
C PRO A 24 6.51 3.59 11.60
N ASP A 25 6.90 4.18 12.73
CA ASP A 25 6.64 3.58 14.05
C ASP A 25 5.12 3.50 14.35
N ALA A 26 4.34 4.44 13.79
CA ALA A 26 2.87 4.44 13.83
C ALA A 26 2.27 4.75 12.44
N PRO A 27 1.85 3.73 11.67
CA PRO A 27 1.16 3.95 10.39
C PRO A 27 -0.18 4.68 10.57
N GLY A 28 -0.45 5.65 9.69
CA GLY A 28 -1.65 6.48 9.74
C GLY A 28 -2.18 6.79 8.34
N LYS A 29 -3.33 7.47 8.25
CA LYS A 29 -4.08 7.69 6.99
C LYS A 29 -3.20 8.22 5.84
N ARG A 30 -2.30 9.17 6.12
CA ARG A 30 -1.34 9.71 5.14
C ARG A 30 -0.40 8.65 4.58
N HIS A 31 0.12 7.76 5.43
CA HIS A 31 1.01 6.67 5.01
C HIS A 31 0.27 5.67 4.11
N LEU A 32 -0.99 5.35 4.46
CA LEU A 32 -1.84 4.47 3.65
C LEU A 32 -2.08 5.08 2.27
N LEU A 33 -2.54 6.33 2.20
CA LEU A 33 -2.80 7.02 0.92
C LEU A 33 -1.54 7.14 0.06
N LYS A 34 -0.39 7.53 0.64
CA LYS A 34 0.88 7.57 -0.10
C LYS A 34 1.27 6.20 -0.66
N THR A 35 1.02 5.13 0.09
CA THR A 35 1.32 3.77 -0.37
C THR A 35 0.39 3.34 -1.48
N VAL A 36 -0.92 3.63 -1.37
CA VAL A 36 -1.89 3.34 -2.44
C VAL A 36 -1.54 4.12 -3.71
N ASP A 37 -1.22 5.42 -3.59
CA ASP A 37 -0.80 6.27 -4.71
C ASP A 37 0.44 5.71 -5.41
N ARG A 38 1.46 5.29 -4.63
CA ARG A 38 2.66 4.63 -5.17
C ARG A 38 2.35 3.31 -5.89
N LEU A 39 1.42 2.51 -5.38
CA LEU A 39 1.04 1.24 -6.01
C LEU A 39 0.12 1.44 -7.21
N GLY A 40 -0.50 2.61 -7.34
CA GLY A 40 -1.50 2.94 -8.35
C GLY A 40 -2.86 2.29 -8.09
N VAL A 41 -2.87 1.00 -7.74
CA VAL A 41 -4.08 0.22 -7.46
C VAL A 41 -3.89 -0.69 -6.26
N LEU A 42 -4.97 -0.85 -5.48
CA LEU A 42 -5.10 -1.89 -4.47
C LEU A 42 -6.32 -2.75 -4.84
N GLN A 43 -6.08 -4.01 -5.19
CA GLN A 43 -7.17 -4.93 -5.51
C GLN A 43 -7.90 -5.34 -4.23
N ILE A 44 -9.22 -5.16 -4.21
CA ILE A 44 -10.09 -5.64 -3.14
C ILE A 44 -10.54 -7.06 -3.47
N ASP A 45 -10.13 -7.99 -2.62
CA ASP A 45 -10.53 -9.40 -2.69
C ASP A 45 -11.54 -9.75 -1.58
N SER A 46 -12.49 -10.65 -1.87
CA SER A 46 -13.48 -11.19 -0.94
C SER A 46 -13.01 -12.45 -0.19
N VAL A 47 -11.94 -13.12 -0.67
CA VAL A 47 -11.40 -14.34 -0.06
C VAL A 47 -10.65 -14.01 1.23
N ASN A 48 -10.87 -14.86 2.24
CA ASN A 48 -10.22 -14.77 3.54
C ASN A 48 -9.85 -16.18 4.05
N VAL A 49 -8.64 -16.64 3.73
CA VAL A 49 -8.10 -17.92 4.26
C VAL A 49 -7.34 -17.71 5.58
N VAL A 50 -6.68 -16.55 5.73
CA VAL A 50 -5.93 -16.15 6.94
C VAL A 50 -6.24 -14.69 7.27
N SER A 51 -6.26 -13.84 6.25
CA SER A 51 -6.80 -12.49 6.29
C SER A 51 -7.32 -12.12 4.90
N ARG A 52 -8.11 -11.05 4.81
CA ARG A 52 -8.47 -10.49 3.50
C ARG A 52 -7.21 -10.02 2.79
N THR A 53 -6.98 -10.48 1.57
CA THR A 53 -5.73 -10.28 0.83
C THR A 53 -5.37 -8.81 0.68
N HIS A 54 -6.36 -7.94 0.54
CA HIS A 54 -6.18 -6.50 0.34
C HIS A 54 -5.56 -5.76 1.55
N TYR A 55 -5.43 -6.40 2.71
CA TYR A 55 -4.67 -5.85 3.84
C TYR A 55 -3.15 -6.04 3.72
N LEU A 56 -2.74 -7.09 3.01
CA LEU A 56 -1.35 -7.54 3.01
C LEU A 56 -0.41 -6.58 2.24
N PRO A 57 -0.80 -5.96 1.10
CA PRO A 57 0.08 -5.03 0.41
C PRO A 57 0.53 -3.85 1.28
N LEU A 58 -0.38 -3.28 2.08
CA LEU A 58 -0.06 -2.19 3.00
C LEU A 58 0.73 -2.68 4.20
N PHE A 59 0.35 -3.82 4.79
CA PHE A 59 1.08 -4.42 5.91
C PHE A 59 2.55 -4.70 5.56
N SER A 60 2.82 -5.27 4.38
CA SER A 60 4.18 -5.60 3.97
C SER A 60 5.09 -4.37 3.84
N ARG A 61 4.53 -3.18 3.61
CA ARG A 61 5.27 -1.91 3.44
C ARG A 61 5.29 -1.04 4.69
N LEU A 62 4.21 -1.03 5.46
CA LEU A 62 4.02 -0.14 6.61
C LEU A 62 4.13 -0.85 7.96
N GLY A 63 4.05 -2.18 7.99
CA GLY A 63 3.87 -2.94 9.23
C GLY A 63 2.40 -2.95 9.69
N ALA A 64 2.17 -3.26 10.97
CA ALA A 64 0.84 -3.28 11.55
C ALA A 64 0.22 -1.87 11.51
N TYR A 65 -0.96 -1.75 10.92
CA TYR A 65 -1.69 -0.48 10.81
C TYR A 65 -3.16 -0.67 11.22
N PRO A 66 -3.86 0.40 11.65
CA PRO A 66 -5.28 0.30 11.97
C PRO A 66 -6.10 0.04 10.70
N ARG A 67 -6.61 -1.18 10.53
CA ARG A 67 -7.46 -1.56 9.39
C ARG A 67 -8.69 -0.64 9.19
N PRO A 68 -9.36 -0.13 10.25
CA PRO A 68 -10.46 0.81 10.07
C PRO A 68 -10.11 2.04 9.22
N LEU A 69 -8.84 2.48 9.21
CA LEU A 69 -8.41 3.57 8.34
C LEU A 69 -8.48 3.20 6.86
N LEU A 70 -8.12 1.97 6.50
CA LEU A 70 -8.25 1.51 5.11
C LEU A 70 -9.74 1.37 4.74
N GLU A 71 -10.56 0.84 5.65
CA GLU A 71 -11.99 0.70 5.41
C GLU A 71 -12.66 2.08 5.22
N GLU A 72 -12.27 3.09 6.02
CA GLU A 72 -12.73 4.47 5.87
C GLU A 72 -12.27 5.08 4.54
N ILE A 73 -11.04 4.82 4.08
CA ILE A 73 -10.56 5.29 2.79
C ILE A 73 -11.36 4.67 1.64
N ALA A 74 -11.62 3.37 1.69
CA ALA A 74 -12.24 2.62 0.59
C ALA A 74 -13.78 2.75 0.56
N TRP A 75 -14.43 2.78 1.72
CA TRP A 75 -15.90 2.76 1.85
C TRP A 75 -16.47 3.88 2.73
N GLY A 76 -15.65 4.76 3.29
CA GLY A 76 -16.11 5.88 4.11
C GLY A 76 -16.93 6.91 3.33
N LYS A 77 -17.55 7.84 4.07
CA LYS A 77 -18.35 8.92 3.48
C LYS A 77 -17.48 9.72 2.51
N ARG A 78 -17.91 9.81 1.26
CA ARG A 78 -17.25 10.71 0.28
C ARG A 78 -17.41 12.15 0.79
N PRO A 79 -16.32 12.95 0.83
CA PRO A 79 -16.44 14.38 1.06
C PRO A 79 -17.43 14.95 0.04
N ARG A 80 -18.34 15.81 0.50
CA ARG A 80 -19.16 16.61 -0.42
C ARG A 80 -18.20 17.55 -1.14
N VAL A 81 -17.94 17.28 -2.42
CA VAL A 81 -17.24 18.22 -3.28
C VAL A 81 -18.27 19.27 -3.68
N GLY A 82 -18.20 20.45 -3.05
CA GLY A 82 -19.09 21.58 -3.31
C GLY A 82 -20.13 21.82 -2.21
N ALA A 83 -19.79 22.73 -1.31
CA ALA A 83 -20.71 23.65 -0.65
C ALA A 83 -19.97 24.99 -0.52
#